data_AF-A0A9D8KUI1-F1
#
_entry.id   AF-A0A9D8KUI1-F1
#
_cell.length_a   1.000
_cell.length_b   1.000
_cell.length_c   1.000
_cell.angle_alpha   90.00
_cell.angle_beta   90.00
_cell.angle_gamma   90.00
#
_symmetry.space_group_name_H-M   'P 1'
#
loop_
_entity.id
_entity.type
_entity.pdbx_description
1 polymer ?
#
loop_
_entity_poly.entity_id
_entity_poly.type
_entity_poly.pdbx_seq_one_letter_code
_entity_poly.pdbx_strand_id
1 'polypeptide(L)'
;MTADRFVSADHIRSLFSQAMSHMYRTEVPLYGTLVELVGEVNTGVLAAQPELAAQMERSGERERLDVERHGAIRVGTAQELSTLRRLFAV
;
A
#
# COMPACT_ATOMS: atom_id res chain seq x y z
N MET A 1 9.48 20.80 -27.85
CA MET A 1 9.83 20.09 -26.59
C MET A 1 8.81 20.48 -25.52
N THR A 2 7.85 19.59 -25.24
CA THR A 2 7.02 19.63 -24.04
C THR A 2 6.78 18.17 -23.67
N ALA A 3 7.81 17.53 -23.13
CA ALA A 3 7.67 16.21 -22.53
C ALA A 3 7.05 16.40 -21.13
N ASP A 4 6.10 15.53 -20.83
CA ASP A 4 5.08 15.55 -19.78
C ASP A 4 5.48 16.11 -18.40
N ARG A 5 4.59 16.96 -17.86
CA ARG A 5 4.61 17.47 -16.48
C ARG A 5 3.84 16.58 -15.50
N PHE A 6 3.35 15.42 -15.95
CA PHE A 6 2.51 14.51 -15.16
C PHE A 6 3.33 13.33 -14.63
N VAL A 7 3.01 12.89 -13.42
CA VAL A 7 3.58 11.68 -12.80
C VAL A 7 2.74 10.45 -13.17
N SER A 8 3.31 9.24 -13.00
CA SER A 8 2.55 8.01 -13.25
C SER A 8 1.43 7.80 -12.22
N ALA A 9 0.32 7.18 -12.63
CA ALA A 9 -0.77 6.81 -11.73
C ALA A 9 -0.29 5.86 -10.60
N ASP A 10 0.71 5.01 -10.88
CA ASP A 10 1.32 4.14 -9.86
C ASP A 10 2.04 4.94 -8.77
N HIS A 11 2.68 6.05 -9.14
CA HIS A 11 3.30 6.96 -8.17
C HIS A 11 2.24 7.64 -7.30
N ILE A 12 1.14 8.10 -7.91
CA ILE A 12 -0.01 8.68 -7.18
C ILE A 12 -0.60 7.65 -6.21
N ARG A 13 -0.81 6.41 -6.66
CA ARG A 13 -1.36 5.32 -5.83
C ARG A 13 -0.45 4.98 -4.65
N SER A 14 0.87 4.94 -4.87
CA SER A 14 1.85 4.71 -3.81
C SER A 14 1.80 5.81 -2.74
N LEU A 15 1.81 7.08 -3.16
CA LEU A 15 1.71 8.22 -2.25
C LEU A 15 0.38 8.23 -1.48
N PHE A 16 -0.73 7.95 -2.18
CA PHE A 16 -2.05 7.89 -1.56
C PHE A 16 -2.13 6.79 -0.49
N SER A 17 -1.63 5.58 -0.80
CA SER A 17 -1.59 4.48 0.17
C SER A 17 -0.76 4.82 1.42
N GLN A 18 0.41 5.44 1.23
CA GLN A 18 1.27 5.87 2.34
C GLN A 18 0.60 6.94 3.20
N ALA A 19 0.00 7.96 2.58
CA ALA A 19 -0.71 9.02 3.29
C ALA A 19 -1.89 8.45 4.10
N MET A 20 -2.68 7.55 3.51
CA MET A 20 -3.77 6.87 4.20
C MET A 20 -3.27 6.02 5.38
N SER A 21 -2.18 5.27 5.21
CA SER A 21 -1.60 4.47 6.29
C SER A 21 -1.08 5.35 7.44
N HIS A 22 -0.44 6.47 7.14
CA HIS A 22 0.02 7.42 8.14
C HIS A 22 -1.14 8.07 8.91
N MET A 23 -2.17 8.53 8.19
CA MET A 23 -3.40 9.06 8.78
C MET A 23 -4.05 8.02 9.69
N TYR A 24 -4.27 6.81 9.21
CA TYR A 24 -4.93 5.75 9.96
C TYR A 24 -4.13 5.28 11.18
N ARG A 25 -2.79 5.24 11.10
CA ARG A 25 -1.92 5.01 12.25
C ARG A 25 -2.08 6.09 13.33
N THR A 26 -2.27 7.34 12.92
CA THR A 26 -2.47 8.46 13.84
C THR A 26 -3.84 8.37 14.52
N GLU A 27 -4.87 8.02 13.77
CA GLU A 27 -6.25 7.86 14.28
C GLU A 27 -6.42 6.61 15.15
N VAL A 28 -5.71 5.53 14.83
CA VAL A 28 -5.83 4.21 15.48
C VAL A 28 -4.43 3.72 15.87
N PRO A 29 -3.91 4.05 17.06
CA PRO A 29 -2.54 3.71 17.46
C PRO A 29 -2.21 2.21 17.41
N LEU A 30 -3.19 1.34 17.69
CA LEU A 30 -3.02 -0.12 17.61
C LEU A 30 -2.71 -0.62 16.18
N TYR A 31 -3.12 0.10 15.14
CA TYR A 31 -2.70 -0.20 13.77
C TYR A 31 -1.18 -0.02 13.61
N GLY A 32 -0.58 0.97 14.28
CA GLY A 32 0.86 1.16 14.30
C GLY A 32 1.59 -0.06 14.86
N THR A 33 1.16 -0.53 16.03
CA THR A 33 1.69 -1.73 16.70
C THR A 33 1.53 -2.98 15.83
N LEU A 34 0.39 -3.14 15.16
CA LEU A 34 0.17 -4.25 14.24
C LEU A 34 1.17 -4.25 13.08
N VAL A 35 1.40 -3.08 12.46
CA VAL A 35 2.35 -2.95 11.34
C VAL A 35 3.78 -3.27 11.77
N GLU A 36 4.17 -2.86 12.97
CA GLU A 36 5.48 -3.21 13.55
C GLU A 36 5.63 -4.72 13.73
N LEU A 37 4.65 -5.37 14.35
CA LEU A 37 4.64 -6.82 14.53
C LEU A 37 4.71 -7.58 13.20
N VAL A 38 3.96 -7.12 12.18
CA VAL A 38 4.02 -7.73 10.84
C VAL A 38 5.42 -7.62 10.24
N GLY A 39 6.10 -6.48 10.40
CA GLY A 39 7.48 -6.30 9.92
C GLY A 39 8.47 -7.24 10.60
N GLU A 40 8.33 -7.43 11.91
CA GLU A 40 9.15 -8.40 12.67
C GLU A 40 8.93 -9.84 12.19
N VAL A 41 7.67 -10.24 12.03
CA VAL A 41 7.30 -11.58 11.54
C VAL A 41 7.84 -11.82 10.14
N ASN A 42 7.65 -10.87 9.21
CA ASN A 42 8.15 -10.98 7.85
C ASN A 42 9.68 -11.14 7.82
N THR A 43 10.39 -10.33 8.61
CA THR A 43 11.85 -10.42 8.73
C THR A 43 12.28 -11.79 9.26
N GLY A 44 11.63 -12.27 10.32
CA GLY A 44 11.93 -13.57 10.92
C GLY A 44 11.69 -14.74 9.95
N VAL A 45 10.59 -14.72 9.21
CA VAL A 45 10.26 -15.76 8.22
C VAL A 45 11.28 -15.77 7.08
N LEU A 46 11.62 -14.61 6.52
CA LEU A 46 12.59 -14.52 5.42
C LEU A 46 14.00 -14.90 5.85
N ALA A 47 14.38 -14.62 7.10
CA ALA A 47 15.66 -15.07 7.65
C ALA A 47 15.71 -16.60 7.85
N ALA A 48 14.60 -17.20 8.28
CA ALA A 48 14.48 -18.65 8.49
C ALA A 48 14.33 -19.44 7.18
N GLN A 49 13.90 -18.80 6.09
CA GLN A 49 13.60 -19.46 4.80
C GLN A 49 14.32 -18.77 3.62
N PRO A 50 15.63 -19.04 3.42
CA PRO A 50 16.43 -18.40 2.37
C PRO A 50 15.92 -18.64 0.94
N GLU A 51 15.34 -19.82 0.68
CA GLU A 51 14.78 -20.14 -0.65
C GLU A 51 13.57 -19.27 -0.98
N LEU A 52 12.69 -19.04 0.01
CA LEU A 52 11.54 -18.14 -0.10
C LEU A 52 12.02 -16.70 -0.33
N ALA A 53 13.00 -16.24 0.45
CA ALA A 53 13.56 -14.90 0.28
C ALA A 53 14.13 -14.69 -1.14
N ALA A 54 14.90 -15.65 -1.64
CA ALA A 54 15.44 -15.60 -3.00
C ALA A 54 14.33 -15.66 -4.07
N GLN A 55 13.25 -16.41 -3.85
CA GLN A 55 12.10 -16.43 -4.73
C GLN A 55 11.40 -15.07 -4.79
N MET A 56 11.16 -14.44 -3.63
CA MET A 56 10.50 -13.14 -3.53
C MET A 56 11.34 -11.99 -4.12
N GLU A 57 12.66 -12.09 -4.05
CA GLU A 57 13.57 -11.17 -4.74
C GLU A 57 13.46 -11.30 -6.27
N ARG A 58 13.38 -12.53 -6.79
CA ARG A 58 13.21 -12.76 -8.23
C ARG A 58 11.84 -12.31 -8.75
N SER A 59 10.79 -12.42 -7.95
CA SER A 59 9.43 -12.01 -8.32
C SER A 59 9.18 -10.50 -8.13
N GLY A 60 10.08 -9.78 -7.44
CA GLY A 60 9.88 -8.37 -7.06
C GLY A 60 8.82 -8.17 -5.96
N GLU A 61 8.33 -9.25 -5.36
CA GLU A 61 7.32 -9.20 -4.29
C GLU A 61 7.91 -8.66 -2.98
N ARG A 62 9.22 -8.82 -2.79
CA ARG A 62 9.91 -8.33 -1.58
C ARG A 62 9.74 -6.82 -1.38
N GLU A 63 9.87 -6.04 -2.45
CA GLU A 63 9.74 -4.57 -2.43
C GLU A 63 8.29 -4.13 -2.21
N ARG A 64 7.32 -4.96 -2.61
CA ARG A 64 5.89 -4.68 -2.51
C ARG A 64 5.31 -5.08 -1.14
N LEU A 65 5.82 -6.14 -0.53
CA LEU A 65 5.27 -6.73 0.70
C LEU A 65 5.13 -5.72 1.85
N ASP A 66 6.13 -4.85 2.03
CA ASP A 66 6.16 -3.91 3.16
C ASP A 66 5.10 -2.80 3.02
N VAL A 67 4.76 -2.43 1.78
CA VAL A 67 3.83 -1.34 1.46
C VAL A 67 2.43 -1.82 1.07
N GLU A 68 2.25 -3.13 0.91
CA GLU A 68 0.99 -3.73 0.46
C GLU A 68 -0.11 -3.58 1.52
N ARG A 69 -1.19 -2.90 1.16
CA ARG A 69 -2.34 -2.62 2.04
C ARG A 69 -3.63 -2.61 1.23
N HIS A 70 -4.75 -2.92 1.89
CA HIS A 70 -6.08 -2.71 1.34
C HIS A 70 -6.93 -1.88 2.31
N GLY A 71 -7.64 -0.89 1.78
CA GLY A 71 -8.61 -0.10 2.53
C GLY A 71 -10.04 -0.57 2.29
N ALA A 72 -10.93 -0.28 3.23
CA ALA A 72 -12.36 -0.52 3.09
C ALA A 72 -13.13 0.75 3.44
N ILE A 73 -14.02 1.18 2.55
CA ILE A 73 -14.89 2.36 2.72
C ILE A 73 -16.32 2.02 2.34
N ARG A 74 -17.28 2.82 2.82
CA ARG A 74 -18.70 2.68 2.51
C ARG A 74 -19.21 4.00 1.93
N VAL A 75 -20.14 3.91 0.98
CA VAL A 75 -20.85 5.06 0.39
C VAL A 75 -22.35 4.81 0.43
N GLY A 76 -23.13 5.88 0.51
CA GLY A 76 -24.58 5.84 0.67
C GLY A 76 -25.37 5.96 -0.63
N THR A 77 -24.76 6.44 -1.72
CA THR A 77 -25.45 6.70 -2.99
C THR A 77 -24.68 6.23 -4.23
N ALA A 78 -25.40 5.99 -5.33
CA ALA A 78 -24.79 5.67 -6.62
C ALA A 78 -23.91 6.81 -7.17
N GLN A 79 -24.26 8.07 -6.85
CA GLN A 79 -23.49 9.23 -7.27
C GLN A 79 -22.14 9.31 -6.56
N GLU A 80 -22.09 9.00 -5.26
CA GLU A 80 -20.83 8.90 -4.51
C GLU A 80 -19.94 7.80 -5.07
N LEU A 81 -20.50 6.63 -5.39
CA LEU A 81 -19.75 5.54 -6.01
C LEU A 81 -19.18 5.94 -7.38
N SER A 82 -19.98 6.58 -8.23
CA SER A 82 -19.54 7.09 -9.54
C SER A 82 -18.40 8.11 -9.40
N THR A 83 -18.46 8.95 -8.37
CA THR A 83 -17.43 9.94 -8.06
C THR A 83 -16.15 9.27 -7.57
N LEU A 84 -16.24 8.31 -6.65
CA LEU A 84 -15.08 7.54 -6.16
C LEU A 84 -14.41 6.75 -7.26
N ARG A 85 -15.17 6.16 -8.19
CA ARG A 85 -14.61 5.49 -9.37
C ARG A 85 -13.72 6.42 -10.18
N ARG A 86 -14.11 7.70 -10.34
CA ARG A 86 -13.31 8.70 -11.04
C ARG A 86 -12.10 9.13 -10.23
N LEU A 87 -12.23 9.24 -8.91
CA LEU A 87 -11.14 9.56 -8.00
C LEU A 87 -10.04 8.49 -8.05
N PHE A 88 -10.41 7.20 -8.02
CA PHE A 88 -9.45 6.10 -8.07
C PHE A 88 -8.88 5.80 -9.47
N ALA A 89 -9.39 6.46 -10.51
CA ALA A 89 -8.92 6.31 -11.89
C ALA A 89 -7.85 7.35 -12.29
N VAL A 90 -7.47 8.24 -11.37
CA VAL A 90 -6.43 9.26 -11.56
C VAL A 90 -5.04 8.63 -11.64
#